data_AF-A0A970UJZ9-F1
#
_entry.id   AF-A0A970UJZ9-F1
#
_cell.length_a   1.000
_cell.length_b   1.000
_cell.length_c   1.000
_cell.angle_alpha   90.00
_cell.angle_beta   90.00
_cell.angle_gamma   90.00
#
_symmetry.space_group_name_H-M   'P 1'
#
loop_
_entity.id
_entity.type
_entity.pdbx_description
1 polymer ?
#
loop_
_entity_poly.entity_id
_entity_poly.type
_entity_poly.pdbx_seq_one_letter_code
_entity_poly.pdbx_strand_id
1 'polypeptide(L)'
;YMIYDVLSAFVKSVDLLVLALFALLLSTTLRNTAFAVAASIGAYFSISLLSAMLLSLPIPRQIWMDFMPFMNLDLNNDIFKFSMYTYPSDLSNDLAEALFSNRPGLLFTSIYLVVLITIMVLGMYDSFSKRDI
;
A
#
# COMPACT_ATOMS: atom_id res chain seq x y z
N TYR A 1 -25.51 -1.36 4.64
CA TYR A 1 -24.50 -1.51 5.71
C TYR A 1 -23.67 -2.77 5.48
N MET A 2 -24.18 -3.98 5.68
CA MET A 2 -23.41 -5.23 5.47
C MET A 2 -22.68 -5.34 4.12
N ILE A 3 -23.32 -5.00 3.00
CA ILE A 3 -22.68 -5.09 1.67
C ILE A 3 -21.49 -4.13 1.56
N TYR A 4 -21.60 -2.94 2.13
CA TYR A 4 -20.53 -1.94 2.14
C TYR A 4 -19.36 -2.42 3.02
N ASP A 5 -19.64 -2.97 4.20
CA ASP A 5 -18.63 -3.53 5.09
C ASP A 5 -17.85 -4.67 4.43
N VAL A 6 -18.57 -5.57 3.73
CA VAL A 6 -17.96 -6.69 3.00
C VAL A 6 -17.09 -6.20 1.84
N LEU A 7 -17.55 -5.22 1.07
CA LEU A 7 -16.77 -4.65 -0.04
C LEU A 7 -15.52 -3.90 0.47
N SER A 8 -15.67 -3.13 1.54
CA SER A 8 -14.58 -2.42 2.21
C SER A 8 -13.51 -3.40 2.72
N ALA A 9 -13.93 -4.49 3.39
CA ALA A 9 -13.03 -5.55 3.84
C ALA A 9 -12.31 -6.23 2.68
N PHE A 10 -13.00 -6.48 1.56
CA PHE A 10 -12.39 -7.07 0.37
C PHE A 10 -11.29 -6.16 -0.21
N VAL A 11 -11.55 -4.85 -0.31
CA VAL A 11 -10.55 -3.88 -0.79
C VAL A 11 -9.34 -3.81 0.14
N LYS A 12 -9.54 -3.76 1.47
CA LYS A 12 -8.42 -3.80 2.45
C LYS A 12 -7.59 -5.07 2.34
N SER A 13 -8.21 -6.18 1.94
CA SER A 13 -7.50 -7.45 1.74
C SER A 13 -6.55 -7.40 0.54
N VAL A 14 -6.80 -6.55 -0.46
CA VAL A 14 -5.88 -6.35 -1.60
C VAL A 14 -4.57 -5.71 -1.13
N ASP A 15 -4.63 -4.70 -0.28
CA ASP A 15 -3.44 -4.05 0.29
C ASP A 15 -2.58 -5.05 1.09
N LEU A 16 -3.24 -5.89 1.90
CA LEU A 16 -2.59 -6.98 2.64
C LEU A 16 -1.95 -8.02 1.71
N LEU A 17 -2.61 -8.35 0.60
CA LEU A 17 -2.09 -9.28 -0.40
C LEU A 17 -0.80 -8.75 -1.03
N VAL A 18 -0.74 -7.45 -1.34
CA VAL A 18 0.47 -6.82 -1.90
C VAL A 18 1.64 -6.90 -0.92
N LEU A 19 1.40 -6.62 0.37
CA LEU A 19 2.43 -6.75 1.40
C LEU A 19 2.87 -8.21 1.61
N ALA A 20 1.93 -9.16 1.52
CA ALA A 20 2.23 -10.58 1.60
C ALA A 20 3.08 -11.05 0.41
N LEU A 21 2.77 -10.61 -0.82
CA LEU A 21 3.60 -10.87 -2.00
C LEU A 21 4.99 -10.28 -1.88
N PHE A 22 5.10 -9.06 -1.33
CA PHE A 22 6.40 -8.44 -1.06
C PHE A 22 7.21 -9.23 -0.03
N ALA A 23 6.59 -9.65 1.07
CA ALA A 23 7.23 -10.52 2.07
C ALA A 23 7.68 -11.85 1.43
N LEU A 24 6.85 -12.44 0.59
CA LEU A 24 7.16 -13.70 -0.07
C LEU A 24 8.32 -13.54 -1.07
N LEU A 25 8.33 -12.48 -1.88
CA LEU A 25 9.45 -12.12 -2.76
C LEU A 25 10.75 -11.95 -1.97
N LEU A 26 10.72 -11.22 -0.85
CA LEU A 26 11.88 -11.05 0.02
C LEU A 26 12.33 -12.38 0.63
N SER A 27 11.39 -13.23 1.04
CA SER A 27 11.68 -14.54 1.60
C SER A 27 12.39 -15.45 0.60
N THR A 28 11.92 -15.49 -0.66
CA THR A 28 12.56 -16.28 -1.73
C THR A 28 13.90 -15.69 -2.14
N THR A 29 14.04 -14.36 -2.08
CA THR A 29 15.26 -13.67 -2.49
C THR A 29 16.36 -13.74 -1.44
N LEU A 30 16.02 -13.61 -0.15
CA LEU A 30 16.98 -13.52 0.95
C LEU A 30 17.15 -14.83 1.74
N ARG A 31 16.29 -15.84 1.52
CA ARG A 31 16.25 -17.10 2.29
C ARG A 31 16.13 -16.87 3.80
N ASN A 32 15.51 -15.77 4.20
CA ASN A 32 15.29 -15.41 5.60
C ASN A 32 13.84 -14.93 5.78
N THR A 33 13.01 -15.82 6.32
CA THR A 33 11.59 -15.55 6.57
C THR A 33 11.38 -14.50 7.65
N ALA A 34 12.20 -14.52 8.70
CA ALA A 34 12.11 -13.56 9.80
C ALA A 34 12.39 -12.13 9.32
N PHE A 35 13.44 -11.96 8.52
CA PHE A 35 13.76 -10.65 7.93
C PHE A 35 12.69 -10.22 6.92
N ALA A 36 12.19 -11.13 6.09
CA ALA A 36 11.16 -10.81 5.11
C ALA A 36 9.85 -10.30 5.75
N VAL A 37 9.40 -10.95 6.83
CA VAL A 37 8.22 -10.53 7.59
C VAL A 37 8.49 -9.21 8.34
N ALA A 38 9.67 -9.07 8.97
CA ALA A 38 10.01 -7.82 9.65
C ALA A 38 10.08 -6.64 8.66
N ALA A 39 10.64 -6.86 7.47
CA ALA A 39 10.77 -5.84 6.43
C ALA A 39 9.42 -5.45 5.82
N SER A 40 8.48 -6.38 5.63
CA SER A 40 7.14 -6.04 5.10
C SER A 40 6.31 -5.26 6.12
N ILE A 41 6.38 -5.63 7.39
CA ILE A 41 5.75 -4.87 8.49
C ILE A 41 6.42 -3.49 8.63
N GLY A 42 7.75 -3.43 8.58
CA GLY A 42 8.49 -2.18 8.60
C GLY A 42 8.13 -1.26 7.43
N ALA A 43 7.98 -1.82 6.23
CA ALA A 43 7.53 -1.09 5.05
C ALA A 43 6.14 -0.50 5.24
N TYR A 44 5.19 -1.27 5.79
CA TYR A 44 3.83 -0.78 6.08
C TYR A 44 3.84 0.46 6.99
N PHE A 45 4.56 0.41 8.12
CA PHE A 45 4.64 1.55 9.02
C PHE A 45 5.43 2.73 8.43
N SER A 46 6.46 2.44 7.63
CA SER A 46 7.29 3.48 7.03
C SER A 46 6.50 4.41 6.11
N ILE A 47 5.44 3.94 5.45
CA ILE A 47 4.61 4.76 4.55
C ILE A 47 3.96 5.91 5.32
N SER A 48 3.37 5.62 6.49
CA SER A 48 2.72 6.64 7.34
C SER A 48 3.71 7.67 7.89
N LEU A 49 4.91 7.22 8.26
CA LEU A 49 5.97 8.10 8.73
C LEU A 49 6.48 8.98 7.58
N LEU A 50 6.72 8.39 6.42
CA LEU A 50 7.30 9.04 5.26
C LEU A 50 6.32 10.04 4.64
N SER A 51 5.02 9.72 4.59
CA SER A 51 3.98 10.66 4.18
C SER A 51 3.89 11.85 5.14
N ALA A 52 3.93 11.63 6.46
CA ALA A 52 3.95 12.70 7.46
C ALA A 52 5.18 13.61 7.32
N MET A 53 6.36 13.01 7.08
CA MET A 53 7.60 13.77 6.84
C MET A 53 7.52 14.59 5.54
N LEU A 54 6.98 14.00 4.46
CA LEU A 54 6.82 14.70 3.17
C LEU A 54 5.83 15.86 3.25
N LEU A 55 4.76 15.72 4.03
CA LEU A 55 3.80 16.79 4.29
C LEU A 55 4.39 17.94 5.12
N SER A 56 5.38 17.64 5.97
CA SER A 56 6.09 18.66 6.76
C SER A 56 7.10 19.48 5.94
N LEU A 57 7.46 19.02 4.75
CA LEU A 57 8.36 19.75 3.86
C LEU A 57 7.59 20.82 3.09
N PRO A 58 8.11 22.06 2.97
CA PRO A 58 7.50 23.15 2.20
C PRO A 58 7.70 22.95 0.68
N ILE A 59 7.66 21.71 0.19
CA ILE A 59 7.85 21.35 -1.21
C ILE A 59 6.47 20.91 -1.73
N PRO A 60 5.96 21.53 -2.81
CA PRO A 60 4.74 21.05 -3.45
C PRO A 60 4.98 19.62 -3.95
N ARG A 61 3.98 18.76 -3.75
CA ARG A 61 4.07 17.36 -4.20
C ARG A 61 4.48 17.28 -5.66
N GLN A 62 5.52 16.51 -5.92
CA GLN A 62 6.03 16.30 -7.25
C GLN A 62 5.55 14.96 -7.79
N ILE A 63 5.37 14.86 -9.10
CA ILE A 63 4.84 13.68 -9.80
C ILE A 63 5.67 12.41 -9.52
N TRP A 64 6.97 12.55 -9.25
CA TRP A 64 7.83 11.40 -8.92
C TRP A 64 7.43 10.71 -7.61
N MET A 65 6.80 11.44 -6.67
CA MET A 65 6.39 10.91 -5.37
C MET A 65 5.30 9.85 -5.53
N ASP A 66 4.52 9.90 -6.61
CA ASP A 66 3.46 8.93 -6.89
C ASP A 66 4.02 7.55 -7.24
N PHE A 67 5.27 7.49 -7.69
CA PHE A 67 5.96 6.25 -8.03
C PHE A 67 6.62 5.58 -6.83
N MET A 68 6.60 6.21 -5.65
CA MET A 68 7.16 5.59 -4.46
C MET A 68 6.41 4.28 -4.15
N PRO A 69 7.16 3.19 -3.92
CA PRO A 69 6.54 1.91 -3.58
C PRO A 69 5.72 2.07 -2.30
N PHE A 70 4.54 1.48 -2.32
CA PHE A 70 3.60 1.44 -1.21
C PHE A 70 2.91 2.75 -0.80
N MET A 71 3.26 3.91 -1.38
CA MET A 71 2.45 5.15 -1.28
C MET A 71 1.03 5.00 -1.87
N ASN A 72 0.85 3.99 -2.71
CA ASN A 72 -0.40 3.63 -3.36
C ASN A 72 -1.16 2.51 -2.62
N LEU A 73 -0.68 2.07 -1.45
CA LEU A 73 -1.44 1.17 -0.58
C LEU A 73 -2.50 1.99 0.16
N ASP A 74 -3.63 1.38 0.44
CA ASP A 74 -4.88 1.98 0.96
C ASP A 74 -5.83 2.45 -0.15
N LEU A 75 -6.21 1.51 -1.02
CA LEU A 75 -7.30 1.71 -1.97
C LEU A 75 -8.64 1.92 -1.27
N ASN A 76 -8.77 1.49 -0.01
CA ASN A 76 -10.03 1.61 0.71
C ASN A 76 -10.43 3.08 0.85
N ASN A 77 -9.50 3.91 1.31
CA ASN A 77 -9.70 5.36 1.39
C ASN A 77 -9.88 6.00 0.01
N ASP A 78 -9.23 5.49 -1.03
CA ASP A 78 -9.38 6.04 -2.38
C ASP A 78 -10.73 5.70 -3.05
N ILE A 79 -11.29 4.51 -2.80
CA ILE A 79 -12.57 4.04 -3.35
C ILE A 79 -13.74 4.53 -2.50
N PHE A 80 -13.60 4.55 -1.18
CA PHE A 80 -14.66 4.84 -0.23
C PHE A 80 -14.44 6.16 0.53
N LYS A 81 -14.04 7.23 -0.18
CA LYS A 81 -13.76 8.58 0.38
C LYS A 81 -14.83 9.19 1.30
N PHE A 82 -16.05 8.68 1.27
CA PHE A 82 -17.18 9.14 2.09
C PHE A 82 -17.52 8.19 3.25
N SER A 83 -16.67 7.19 3.52
CA SER A 83 -16.74 6.32 4.71
C SER A 83 -16.90 7.12 6.00
N MET A 84 -16.18 8.24 6.12
CA MET A 84 -16.18 9.08 7.33
C MET A 84 -17.56 9.64 7.69
N TYR A 85 -18.44 9.82 6.71
CA TYR A 85 -19.81 10.30 6.94
C TYR A 85 -20.76 9.18 7.38
N THR A 86 -20.33 7.92 7.22
CA THR A 86 -21.11 6.72 7.53
C THR A 86 -20.68 6.07 8.85
N TYR A 87 -19.41 6.26 9.26
CA TYR A 87 -18.82 5.71 10.50
C TYR A 87 -18.08 6.81 11.27
N PRO A 88 -18.71 7.46 12.27
CA PRO A 88 -18.10 8.57 13.02
C PRO A 88 -16.91 8.17 13.90
N SER A 89 -16.63 6.86 14.06
CA SER A 89 -15.44 6.36 14.77
C SER A 89 -14.12 6.57 14.03
N ASP A 90 -14.16 6.77 12.71
CA ASP A 90 -12.97 6.94 11.85
C ASP A 90 -12.70 8.43 11.52
N LEU A 91 -13.54 9.33 12.03
CA LEU A 91 -13.56 10.75 11.70
C LEU A 91 -12.24 11.47 12.02
N SER A 92 -11.52 11.09 13.07
CA SER A 92 -10.27 11.76 13.47
C SER A 92 -9.07 11.44 12.59
N ASN A 93 -9.02 10.24 12.01
CA ASN A 93 -7.92 9.83 11.12
C ASN A 93 -8.20 10.28 9.68
N ASP A 94 -9.46 10.20 9.23
CA ASP A 94 -9.86 10.61 7.88
C ASP A 94 -9.86 12.14 7.67
N LEU A 95 -10.15 12.95 8.70
CA LEU A 95 -10.08 14.42 8.59
C LEU A 95 -8.64 14.91 8.39
N ALA A 96 -7.66 14.25 8.98
CA ALA A 96 -6.24 14.56 8.74
C ALA A 96 -5.86 14.19 7.30
N GLU A 97 -6.24 13.00 6.82
CA GLU A 97 -5.97 12.60 5.42
C GLU A 97 -6.69 13.47 4.38
N ALA A 98 -7.93 13.89 4.66
CA ALA A 98 -8.73 14.71 3.75
C ALA A 98 -8.21 16.16 3.64
N LEU A 99 -7.72 16.74 4.73
CA LEU A 99 -7.15 18.10 4.75
C LEU A 99 -5.74 18.14 4.12
N PHE A 100 -5.02 17.02 4.14
CA PHE A 100 -3.67 16.90 3.59
C PHE A 100 -3.63 16.04 2.31
N SER A 101 -4.72 16.01 1.53
CA SER A 101 -4.92 15.20 0.31
C SER A 101 -3.72 15.21 -0.65
N ASN A 102 -2.73 14.39 -0.32
CA ASN A 102 -1.51 14.16 -1.06
C ASN A 102 -1.44 12.70 -1.49
N ARG A 103 -2.62 12.14 -1.83
CA ARG A 103 -2.78 10.79 -2.36
C ARG A 103 -2.87 10.81 -3.88
N PRO A 104 -2.29 9.81 -4.57
CA PRO A 104 -2.35 9.73 -6.02
C PRO A 104 -3.79 9.47 -6.50
N GLY A 105 -4.07 9.71 -7.78
CA GLY A 105 -5.40 9.46 -8.33
C GLY A 105 -5.73 7.97 -8.39
N LEU A 106 -6.98 7.59 -8.12
CA LEU A 106 -7.45 6.18 -8.11
C LEU A 106 -7.00 5.38 -9.35
N LEU A 107 -7.13 5.96 -10.55
CA LEU A 107 -6.72 5.31 -11.79
C LEU A 107 -5.22 5.02 -11.82
N PHE A 108 -4.41 5.98 -11.37
CA PHE A 108 -2.97 5.80 -11.28
C PHE A 108 -2.62 4.70 -10.26
N THR A 109 -3.19 4.76 -9.07
CA THR A 109 -3.01 3.78 -7.98
C THR A 109 -3.36 2.37 -8.43
N SER A 110 -4.51 2.20 -9.08
CA SER A 110 -4.95 0.88 -9.56
C SER A 110 -3.99 0.29 -10.62
N ILE A 111 -3.57 1.09 -11.62
CA ILE A 111 -2.63 0.66 -12.65
C ILE A 111 -1.26 0.35 -12.03
N TYR A 112 -0.78 1.22 -11.15
CA TYR A 112 0.49 1.06 -10.47
C TYR A 112 0.54 -0.25 -9.67
N LEU A 113 -0.51 -0.58 -8.93
CA LEU A 113 -0.57 -1.82 -8.15
C LEU A 113 -0.58 -3.07 -9.03
N VAL A 114 -1.30 -3.05 -10.16
CA VAL A 114 -1.27 -4.18 -11.11
C VAL A 114 0.15 -4.39 -11.64
N VAL A 115 0.84 -3.31 -12.01
CA VAL A 115 2.23 -3.36 -12.49
C VAL A 115 3.16 -3.86 -11.38
N LEU A 116 3.01 -3.34 -10.16
CA LEU A 116 3.81 -3.71 -8.99
C LEU A 116 3.66 -5.21 -8.67
N ILE A 117 2.43 -5.72 -8.61
CA ILE A 117 2.13 -7.14 -8.39
C ILE A 117 2.77 -7.99 -9.48
N THR A 118 2.65 -7.58 -10.75
CA THR A 118 3.23 -8.30 -11.88
C THR A 118 4.75 -8.42 -11.74
N ILE A 119 5.43 -7.32 -11.41
CA ILE A 119 6.88 -7.31 -11.20
C ILE A 119 7.28 -8.18 -10.01
N MET A 120 6.54 -8.13 -8.89
CA MET A 120 6.82 -8.97 -7.73
C MET A 120 6.68 -10.45 -8.04
N VAL A 121 5.63 -10.85 -8.76
CA VAL A 121 5.42 -12.26 -9.17
C VAL A 121 6.51 -12.71 -10.14
N LEU A 122 6.87 -11.89 -11.13
CA LEU A 122 7.95 -12.20 -12.06
C LEU A 122 9.30 -12.31 -11.36
N GLY A 123 9.61 -11.40 -10.43
CA GLY A 123 10.85 -11.43 -9.65
C GLY A 123 10.93 -12.67 -8.76
N MET A 124 9.81 -13.06 -8.16
CA MET A 124 9.71 -14.30 -7.39
C MET A 124 9.93 -15.53 -8.28
N TYR A 125 9.26 -15.60 -9.44
CA TYR A 125 9.41 -16.70 -10.39
C TYR A 125 10.85 -16.82 -10.92
N ASP A 126 11.48 -15.69 -11.24
CA ASP A 126 12.88 -15.66 -11.68
C ASP A 126 13.82 -16.15 -10.57
N SER A 127 13.59 -15.71 -9.33
CA SER A 127 14.33 -16.20 -8.17
C SER A 127 14.15 -17.70 -7.93
N PHE A 128 12.97 -18.26 -8.19
CA PHE A 128 12.75 -19.71 -8.09
C PHE A 128 13.40 -20.49 -9.23
N SER A 129 13.36 -19.96 -10.46
CA SER A 129 13.81 -20.69 -11.65
C SER A 129 15.33 -20.70 -11.79
N LYS A 130 16.03 -19.66 -11.33
CA LYS A 130 17.50 -19.55 -11.46
C LYS A 130 18.28 -20.12 -10.29
N ARG A 131 17.61 -20.37 -9.16
CA ARG A 131 18.30 -20.77 -7.93
C ARG A 131 18.03 -22.23 -7.67
N ASP A 132 19.10 -23.00 -7.66
CA ASP A 132 19.06 -24.37 -7.18
C ASP A 132 18.71 -24.36 -5.68
N ILE A 133 17.74 -25.19 -5.31
CA ILE A 133 17.11 -25.20 -3.98
C ILE A 133 17.94 -26.07 -3.05
#